data_AF-A0A8D8GB70-F1
#
_entry.id   AF-A0A8D8GB70-F1
#
_cell.length_a   1.000
_cell.length_b   1.000
_cell.length_c   1.000
_cell.angle_alpha   90.00
_cell.angle_beta   90.00
_cell.angle_gamma   90.00
#
_symmetry.space_group_name_H-M   'P 1'
#
loop_
_entity.id
_entity.type
_entity.pdbx_description
1 polymer ?
#
loop_
_entity_poly.entity_id
_entity_poly.type
_entity_poly.pdbx_seq_one_letter_code
_entity_poly.pdbx_strand_id
1 'polypeptide(L)'
;LLVAETEHRNSVEHAVLPFKDLFLGLFFMTVGMSIDIDLLLNKLPLVTLLSIILIVLKTSIIYTLCRFFGFRSAPAIQAGLLLAQGGEFAFILFRLADELDVLSSEIAQVLMMVTTVTMAFTPLLSGIGDW
;
A
#
# COMPACT_ATOMS: atom_id res chain seq x y z
N LEU A 1 -4.09 -12.49 21.70
CA LEU A 1 -5.48 -12.73 22.17
C LEU A 1 -5.54 -13.08 23.66
N LEU A 2 -4.64 -13.91 24.21
CA LEU A 2 -4.62 -14.27 25.65
C LEU A 2 -4.36 -13.12 26.65
N VAL A 3 -3.76 -11.99 26.23
CA VAL A 3 -3.50 -10.83 27.11
C VAL A 3 -4.59 -9.76 27.00
N ALA A 4 -5.44 -9.84 25.97
CA ALA A 4 -6.42 -8.81 25.63
C ALA A 4 -7.65 -8.78 26.56
N GLU A 5 -7.85 -9.83 27.37
CA GLU A 5 -8.94 -9.96 28.33
C GLU A 5 -8.55 -9.59 29.77
N THR A 6 -7.32 -9.10 30.00
CA THR A 6 -6.82 -8.75 31.34
C THR A 6 -6.75 -7.24 31.56
N GLU A 7 -6.83 -6.77 32.82
CA GLU A 7 -6.68 -5.34 33.17
C GLU A 7 -5.33 -4.73 32.72
N HIS A 8 -4.37 -5.56 32.32
CA HIS A 8 -3.07 -5.15 31.80
C HIS A 8 -3.07 -4.89 30.29
N ARG A 9 -4.21 -5.04 29.59
CA ARG A 9 -4.33 -4.79 28.14
C ARG A 9 -3.80 -3.41 27.75
N ASN A 10 -4.23 -2.37 28.45
CA ASN A 10 -3.83 -0.99 28.14
C ASN A 10 -2.32 -0.79 28.38
N SER A 11 -1.78 -1.34 29.47
CA SER A 11 -0.34 -1.27 29.76
C SER A 11 0.50 -2.00 28.72
N VAL A 12 0.03 -3.15 28.22
CA VAL A 12 0.71 -3.93 27.17
C VAL A 12 0.57 -3.24 25.80
N GLU A 13 -0.59 -2.66 25.50
CA GLU A 13 -0.81 -1.86 24.29
C GLU A 13 0.12 -0.64 24.26
N HIS A 14 0.19 0.14 25.34
CA HIS A 14 1.11 1.26 25.47
C HIS A 14 2.58 0.84 25.39
N ALA A 15 2.92 -0.37 25.83
CA ALA A 15 4.28 -0.89 25.68
C ALA A 15 4.60 -1.33 24.24
N VAL A 16 3.62 -1.82 23.46
CA VAL A 16 3.83 -2.33 22.08
C VAL A 16 3.73 -1.24 21.01
N LEU A 17 2.90 -0.21 21.22
CA LEU A 17 2.72 0.89 20.26
C LEU A 17 4.04 1.54 19.78
N PRO A 18 5.02 1.87 20.67
CA PRO A 18 6.30 2.45 20.23
C PRO A 18 7.10 1.51 19.34
N PHE A 19 7.07 0.20 19.61
CA PHE A 19 7.75 -0.79 18.78
C PHE A 19 7.08 -0.95 17.42
N LYS A 20 5.74 -0.92 17.38
CA LYS A 20 5.00 -0.96 16.11
C LYS A 20 5.45 0.17 15.18
N ASP A 21 5.52 1.39 15.69
CA ASP A 21 5.90 2.55 14.87
C ASP A 21 7.38 2.49 14.47
N LEU A 22 8.27 2.03 15.37
CA LEU A 22 9.67 1.78 15.05
C LEU A 22 9.85 0.72 13.94
N PHE A 23 9.13 -0.40 14.05
CA PHE A 23 9.19 -1.48 13.07
C PHE A 23 8.57 -1.07 11.73
N LEU A 24 7.52 -0.25 11.73
CA LEU A 24 6.93 0.31 10.52
C LEU A 24 7.94 1.24 9.81
N GLY A 25 8.63 2.09 10.56
CA GLY A 25 9.72 2.93 10.02
C GLY A 25 10.85 2.08 9.43
N LEU A 26 11.28 1.03 10.13
CA LEU A 26 12.31 0.10 9.65
C LEU A 26 11.86 -0.68 8.40
N PHE A 27 10.59 -1.08 8.35
CA PHE A 27 9.99 -1.76 7.20
C PHE A 27 10.06 -0.87 5.96
N PHE A 28 9.56 0.37 6.04
CA PHE A 28 9.58 1.30 4.91
C PHE A 28 11.00 1.67 4.48
N MET A 29 11.94 1.82 5.42
CA MET A 29 13.35 2.05 5.10
C MET A 29 13.93 0.87 4.30
N THR A 30 13.70 -0.36 4.77
CA THR A 30 14.22 -1.58 4.12
C THR A 30 13.61 -1.77 2.74
N VAL A 31 12.30 -1.59 2.60
CA VAL A 31 11.60 -1.67 1.31
C VAL A 31 12.13 -0.60 0.36
N GLY A 32 12.29 0.64 0.83
CA GLY A 32 12.85 1.72 0.03
C GLY A 32 14.27 1.44 -0.46
N MET A 33 15.12 0.85 0.38
CA MET A 33 16.48 0.44 0.01
C MET A 33 16.53 -0.76 -0.95
N SER A 34 15.47 -1.56 -1.00
CA SER A 34 15.38 -2.72 -1.91
C SER A 34 14.99 -2.33 -3.34
N ILE A 35 14.71 -1.05 -3.60
CA ILE A 35 14.31 -0.56 -4.92
C ILE A 35 15.56 -0.28 -5.75
N ASP A 36 15.66 -0.98 -6.88
CA ASP A 36 16.65 -0.70 -7.91
C ASP A 36 16.23 0.55 -8.71
N ILE A 37 16.92 1.67 -8.46
CA ILE A 37 16.64 2.95 -9.10
C ILE A 37 16.99 2.93 -10.59
N ASP A 38 18.02 2.18 -10.99
CA ASP A 38 18.41 2.06 -12.39
C ASP A 38 17.33 1.30 -13.18
N LEU A 39 16.81 0.20 -12.61
CA LEU A 39 15.69 -0.53 -13.21
C LEU A 39 14.40 0.32 -13.23
N LEU A 40 14.15 1.10 -12.17
CA LEU A 40 13.01 2.03 -12.12
C LEU A 40 13.08 3.06 -13.25
N LEU A 41 14.25 3.67 -13.48
CA LEU A 41 14.42 4.67 -14.55
C LEU A 41 14.24 4.04 -15.95
N ASN A 42 14.71 2.81 -16.14
CA ASN A 42 14.55 2.08 -17.40
C ASN A 42 13.10 1.62 -17.65
N LYS A 43 12.36 1.26 -16.60
CA LYS A 43 10.98 0.76 -16.68
C LYS A 43 9.94 1.80 -16.25
N LEU A 44 10.35 3.06 -16.13
CA LEU A 44 9.52 4.15 -15.63
C LEU A 44 8.17 4.24 -16.36
N PRO A 45 8.10 4.17 -17.71
CA PRO A 45 6.81 4.20 -18.41
C PRO A 45 5.86 3.06 -17.99
N LEU A 46 6.41 1.85 -17.79
CA LEU A 46 5.64 0.68 -17.40
C LEU A 46 5.14 0.81 -15.96
N VAL A 47 6.00 1.23 -15.04
CA VAL A 47 5.66 1.42 -13.62
C VAL A 47 4.59 2.50 -13.48
N THR A 48 4.72 3.64 -14.17
CA THR A 48 3.72 4.71 -14.15
C THR A 48 2.39 4.23 -14.73
N LEU A 49 2.41 3.52 -15.86
CA LEU A 49 1.19 2.97 -16.47
C LEU A 49 0.46 2.02 -15.52
N LEU A 50 1.17 1.05 -14.95
CA LEU A 50 0.60 0.08 -14.01
C LEU A 50 0.09 0.75 -12.73
N SER A 51 0.80 1.75 -12.23
CA SER A 51 0.37 2.55 -11.06
C SER A 51 -0.95 3.27 -11.32
N ILE A 52 -1.07 3.93 -12.48
CA ILE A 52 -2.32 4.61 -12.87
C ILE A 52 -3.45 3.60 -13.03
N ILE A 53 -3.21 2.47 -13.70
CA ILE A 53 -4.21 1.41 -13.86
C ILE A 53 -4.68 0.90 -12.51
N LEU A 54 -3.76 0.61 -11.58
CA LEU A 54 -4.08 0.14 -10.24
C LEU A 54 -4.97 1.14 -9.50
N ILE A 55 -4.59 2.42 -9.51
CA ILE A 55 -5.33 3.49 -8.83
C ILE A 55 -6.72 3.62 -9.43
N VAL A 56 -6.82 3.81 -10.75
CA VAL A 56 -8.10 4.01 -11.44
C VAL A 56 -9.04 2.82 -11.23
N LEU A 57 -8.53 1.59 -11.34
CA LEU A 57 -9.31 0.37 -11.15
C LEU A 57 -9.84 0.27 -9.73
N LYS A 58 -8.98 0.38 -8.71
CA LYS A 58 -9.41 0.27 -7.31
C LYS A 58 -10.32 1.43 -6.90
N THR A 59 -10.03 2.64 -7.32
CA THR A 59 -10.91 3.79 -7.08
C THR A 59 -12.27 3.58 -7.72
N SER A 60 -12.34 3.09 -8.96
CA SER A 60 -13.61 2.80 -9.64
C SER A 60 -14.44 1.73 -8.91
N ILE A 61 -13.80 0.63 -8.48
CA ILE A 61 -14.45 -0.44 -7.73
C ILE A 61 -15.02 0.11 -6.42
N ILE A 62 -14.20 0.81 -5.63
CA ILE A 62 -14.59 1.30 -4.30
C ILE A 62 -15.64 2.40 -4.42
N TYR A 63 -15.48 3.33 -5.38
CA TYR A 63 -16.49 4.34 -5.67
C TYR A 63 -17.85 3.71 -5.97
N THR A 64 -17.85 2.70 -6.85
CA THR A 64 -19.08 1.99 -7.24
C THR A 64 -19.73 1.32 -6.04
N LEU A 65 -18.96 0.63 -5.19
CA LEU A 65 -19.44 0.03 -3.96
C LEU A 65 -20.03 1.08 -3.01
N CYS A 66 -19.31 2.17 -2.74
CA CYS A 66 -19.81 3.26 -1.89
C CYS A 66 -21.12 3.85 -2.43
N ARG A 67 -21.27 4.00 -3.75
CA ARG A 67 -22.53 4.45 -4.37
C ARG A 67 -23.66 3.44 -4.17
N PHE A 68 -23.40 2.13 -4.27
CA PHE A 68 -24.37 1.08 -3.95
C PHE A 68 -24.81 1.10 -2.49
N PHE A 69 -23.91 1.43 -1.56
CA PHE A 69 -24.22 1.58 -0.13
C PHE A 69 -24.84 2.94 0.24
N GLY A 70 -25.16 3.79 -0.73
CA GLY A 70 -25.87 5.06 -0.50
C GLY A 70 -24.99 6.25 -0.11
N PHE A 71 -23.66 6.13 -0.21
CA PHE A 71 -22.76 7.26 0.04
C PHE A 71 -22.89 8.34 -1.04
N ARG A 72 -22.70 9.61 -0.63
CA ARG A 72 -22.58 10.75 -1.56
C ARG A 72 -21.32 10.61 -2.41
N SER A 73 -21.32 11.20 -3.60
CA SER A 73 -20.21 11.07 -4.56
C SER A 73 -18.86 11.53 -4.00
N ALA A 74 -18.81 12.62 -3.23
CA ALA A 74 -17.56 13.14 -2.66
C ALA A 74 -16.90 12.15 -1.68
N PRO A 75 -17.57 11.67 -0.61
CA PRO A 75 -17.03 10.61 0.26
C PRO A 75 -16.68 9.31 -0.48
N ALA A 76 -17.46 8.95 -1.50
CA ALA A 76 -17.20 7.74 -2.30
C ALA A 76 -15.90 7.85 -3.10
N ILE A 77 -15.61 9.01 -3.70
CA ILE A 77 -14.36 9.26 -4.43
C ILE A 77 -13.19 9.32 -3.46
N GLN A 78 -13.35 10.03 -2.33
CA GLN A 78 -12.30 10.14 -1.31
C GLN A 78 -11.90 8.76 -0.78
N ALA A 79 -12.87 7.91 -0.42
CA ALA A 79 -12.61 6.54 -0.01
C ALA A 79 -11.90 5.73 -1.11
N GLY A 80 -12.35 5.88 -2.36
CA GLY A 80 -11.75 5.20 -3.50
C GLY A 80 -10.31 5.60 -3.77
N LEU A 81 -9.93 6.86 -3.58
CA LEU A 81 -8.57 7.37 -3.75
C LEU A 81 -7.66 6.94 -2.59
N LEU A 82 -8.14 7.03 -1.35
CA LEU A 82 -7.38 6.65 -0.14
C LEU A 82 -7.03 5.16 -0.11
N LEU A 83 -7.90 4.32 -0.65
CA LEU A 83 -7.74 2.86 -0.64
C LEU A 83 -7.15 2.31 -1.96
N ALA A 84 -6.81 3.19 -2.90
CA ALA A 84 -6.37 2.80 -4.25
C ALA A 84 -4.96 2.19 -4.27
N GLN A 85 -4.10 2.54 -3.31
CA GLN A 85 -2.70 2.10 -3.26
C GLN A 85 -2.53 0.58 -3.17
N GLY A 86 -1.35 0.09 -3.55
CA GLY A 86 -0.89 -1.25 -3.17
C GLY A 86 -0.79 -1.39 -1.64
N GLY A 87 -0.95 -2.61 -1.12
CA GLY A 87 -0.83 -2.90 0.31
C GLY A 87 0.57 -3.36 0.71
N GLU A 88 0.96 -3.19 1.98
CA GLU A 88 2.31 -3.55 2.47
C GLU A 88 2.60 -5.05 2.35
N PHE A 89 1.57 -5.88 2.45
CA PHE A 89 1.68 -7.32 2.25
C PHE A 89 2.12 -7.71 0.83
N ALA A 90 1.96 -6.83 -0.16
CA ALA A 90 2.41 -7.07 -1.52
C ALA A 90 3.94 -7.23 -1.59
N PHE A 91 4.70 -6.50 -0.77
CA PHE A 91 6.15 -6.63 -0.71
C PHE A 91 6.59 -8.03 -0.27
N ILE A 92 5.93 -8.56 0.76
CA ILE A 92 6.19 -9.91 1.27
C ILE A 92 5.82 -10.94 0.21
N LEU A 93 4.64 -10.77 -0.42
CA LEU A 93 4.11 -11.73 -1.39
C LEU A 93 4.95 -11.79 -2.68
N PHE A 94 5.36 -10.66 -3.23
CA PHE A 94 6.18 -10.63 -4.45
C PHE A 94 7.60 -11.10 -4.19
N ARG A 95 8.17 -10.79 -3.02
CA ARG A 95 9.47 -11.34 -2.62
C ARG A 95 9.41 -12.86 -2.49
N LEU A 96 8.38 -13.38 -1.84
CA LEU A 96 8.21 -14.84 -1.72
C LEU A 96 7.99 -15.49 -3.10
N ALA A 97 7.25 -14.83 -3.99
CA ALA A 97 7.04 -15.34 -5.35
C ALA A 97 8.32 -15.35 -6.19
N ASP A 98 9.22 -14.39 -5.99
CA ASP A 98 10.57 -14.36 -6.59
C ASP A 98 11.45 -15.48 -5.99
N GLU A 99 11.48 -15.61 -4.66
CA GLU A 99 12.24 -16.66 -3.96
C GLU A 99 11.80 -18.10 -4.30
N LEU A 100 10.54 -18.28 -4.71
CA LEU A 100 9.97 -19.55 -5.14
C LEU A 100 9.98 -19.75 -6.67
N ASP A 101 10.62 -18.86 -7.43
CA ASP A 101 10.64 -18.88 -8.91
C ASP A 101 9.24 -18.89 -9.56
N VAL A 102 8.21 -18.40 -8.85
CA VAL A 102 6.84 -18.26 -9.38
C VAL A 102 6.73 -17.03 -10.28
N LEU A 103 7.49 -15.98 -9.97
CA LEU A 103 7.63 -14.77 -10.79
C LEU A 103 9.10 -14.60 -11.18
N SER A 104 9.35 -14.04 -12.36
CA SER A 104 10.69 -13.59 -12.68
C SER A 104 11.06 -12.39 -11.81
N SER A 105 12.34 -12.27 -11.45
CA SER A 105 12.83 -11.20 -10.59
C SER A 105 12.53 -9.81 -11.15
N GLU A 106 12.55 -9.66 -12.47
CA GLU A 106 12.15 -8.41 -13.14
C GLU A 106 10.68 -8.05 -12.86
N ILE A 107 9.76 -9.02 -12.96
CA ILE A 107 8.33 -8.78 -12.70
C ILE A 107 8.11 -8.48 -11.21
N ALA A 108 8.73 -9.25 -10.32
CA ALA A 108 8.62 -9.03 -8.88
C ALA A 108 9.10 -7.62 -8.49
N GLN A 109 10.26 -7.19 -9.02
CA GLN A 109 10.77 -5.83 -8.82
C GLN A 109 9.83 -4.75 -9.36
N VAL A 110 9.30 -4.91 -10.58
CA VAL A 110 8.34 -3.95 -11.16
C VAL A 110 7.07 -3.84 -10.29
N LEU A 111 6.54 -4.96 -9.79
CA LEU A 111 5.35 -4.96 -8.94
C LEU A 111 5.61 -4.35 -7.55
N MET A 112 6.80 -4.58 -6.97
CA MET A 112 7.23 -3.88 -5.77
C MET A 112 7.33 -2.37 -6.01
N MET A 113 7.91 -1.94 -7.13
CA MET A 113 8.00 -0.51 -7.49
C MET A 113 6.62 0.12 -7.65
N VAL A 114 5.69 -0.52 -8.36
CA VAL A 114 4.30 -0.06 -8.49
C VAL A 114 3.65 0.11 -7.11
N THR A 115 3.85 -0.85 -6.22
CA THR A 115 3.33 -0.79 -4.83
C THR A 115 3.90 0.42 -4.11
N THR A 116 5.22 0.61 -4.11
CA THR A 116 5.88 1.75 -3.44
C THR A 116 5.44 3.08 -4.02
N VAL A 117 5.42 3.21 -5.35
CA VAL A 117 5.02 4.44 -6.04
C VAL A 117 3.58 4.78 -5.66
N THR A 118 2.64 3.83 -5.77
CA THR A 118 1.25 4.12 -5.40
C THR A 118 1.10 4.53 -3.94
N MET A 119 1.81 3.92 -2.99
CA MET A 119 1.81 4.34 -1.59
C MET A 119 2.38 5.76 -1.39
N ALA A 120 3.48 6.08 -2.07
CA ALA A 120 4.10 7.41 -1.98
C ALA A 120 3.19 8.52 -2.53
N PHE A 121 2.36 8.20 -3.53
CA PHE A 121 1.40 9.14 -4.11
C PHE A 121 0.08 9.28 -3.33
N THR A 122 -0.26 8.34 -2.44
CA THR A 122 -1.50 8.37 -1.63
C THR A 122 -1.75 9.69 -0.88
N PRO A 123 -0.79 10.31 -0.16
CA PRO A 123 -1.03 11.60 0.48
C PRO A 123 -1.43 12.70 -0.51
N LEU A 124 -0.86 12.69 -1.72
CA LEU A 124 -1.23 13.64 -2.79
C LEU A 124 -2.65 13.35 -3.31
N LEU A 125 -3.00 12.07 -3.48
CA LEU A 125 -4.35 11.64 -3.89
C LEU A 125 -5.40 11.99 -2.83
N SER A 126 -5.05 11.90 -1.55
CA SER A 126 -5.91 12.31 -0.43
C SER A 126 -6.27 13.79 -0.51
N GLY A 127 -5.29 14.67 -0.75
CA GLY A 127 -5.54 16.11 -0.85
C GLY A 127 -6.43 16.50 -2.03
N ILE A 128 -6.51 15.66 -3.07
CA ILE A 128 -7.44 15.80 -4.19
C ILE A 128 -8.84 15.30 -3.82
N GLY A 129 -9.06 14.64 -2.68
CA GLY A 129 -10.37 14.15 -2.24
C GLY A 129 -11.11 15.06 -1.27
N ASP A 130 -10.46 16.11 -0.77
CA ASP A 130 -10.93 16.97 0.33
C ASP A 130 -11.87 18.10 -0.16
N TRP A 131 -12.96 17.76 -0.87
CA TRP A 131 -14.00 18.70 -1.33
C TRP A 131 -15.30 18.64 -0.55
#